data_AF-A0A7R7AZD1-F1
#
_entry.id   AF-A0A7R7AZD1-F1
#
_cell.length_a   1.000
_cell.length_b   1.000
_cell.length_c   1.000
_cell.angle_alpha   90.00
_cell.angle_beta   90.00
_cell.angle_gamma   90.00
#
_symmetry.space_group_name_H-M   'P 1'
#
loop_
_entity.id
_entity.type
_entity.pdbx_description
1 polymer ?
#
loop_
_entity_poly.entity_id
_entity_poly.type
_entity_poly.pdbx_seq_one_letter_code
_entity_poly.pdbx_strand_id
1 'polypeptide(L)'
;MNFLSPTITGNPIASAAAPVDPAAPVYAAALRVLPNLLEDAQRDWAALGMERLLVTPLSRFAQGRTITLPEGILFTTYATLRSDDRGEKVSRVRQIVQWLGSDFDGVLIVDEAHAMQNAGGGKGEGGDVAPSQQGRAGLGLQHALPGARVVHVSATGATTVANLAYAQRLGLWGGDDFPFSTRAEFVEAIEAGGVAAMEVLARDLRALGPYTARSLSFDGVEYELVEHELTPEQRRIYGAFAVIHNHLDAAMQAANITGDSGTLNRQAKSAARSAFQSAKQRFFGHLLTSMKTPTLTRSIEQDLQSGHSTVIQIVSTGEALMERRPTQEWNDVRVDITPREYVLDYLEHSFPVQLYEPFTDSEGNLSSRPVFRDGQPVESREAVARRTALIEKLASLPPVPGALDQIVQRFGTDMVAEVTGRSRRIVRKGERLMVEGRATSANLAETQAFMDDVKRILVFSDAGGTGRSYHAELSAPNTHLRVAGLLLPIWKRLPNESSRVYRLQTDDGERIIGRRVSAARAAGALATGVSTLTAQDAFNGLAGGRTMLDLPEGLHLRRVRVMGANRIELSGFTDTMRVRLTAYGLFHEIISWKLRMFVPTDASGPAVLAKIIERHPIQRISEREAS
;
A
#
# COMPACT_ATOMS: atom_id res chain seq x y z
N MET A 1 -33.44 -24.48 13.94
CA MET A 1 -33.69 -25.14 15.24
C MET A 1 -32.95 -24.35 16.30
N ASN A 2 -33.69 -23.76 17.25
CA ASN A 2 -33.15 -23.13 18.47
C ASN A 2 -32.66 -24.19 19.46
N PHE A 3 -31.61 -23.87 20.22
CA PHE A 3 -31.21 -24.28 21.59
C PHE A 3 -29.71 -23.92 21.71
N LEU A 4 -29.14 -23.17 22.67
CA LEU A 4 -29.50 -22.62 23.97
C LEU A 4 -28.53 -21.47 24.30
N SER A 5 -29.03 -20.43 24.97
CA SER A 5 -28.20 -19.55 25.82
C SER A 5 -27.53 -20.34 26.94
N PRO A 6 -26.37 -19.88 27.41
CA PRO A 6 -26.12 -19.84 28.84
C PRO A 6 -25.86 -18.40 29.29
N THR A 7 -26.77 -17.94 30.14
CA THR A 7 -26.57 -16.88 31.11
C THR A 7 -25.29 -17.17 31.91
N ILE A 8 -24.29 -16.30 31.84
CA ILE A 8 -23.26 -16.18 32.89
C ILE A 8 -23.47 -14.82 33.55
N THR A 9 -24.27 -14.84 34.61
CA THR A 9 -24.14 -13.90 35.72
C THR A 9 -22.85 -14.22 36.47
N GLY A 10 -21.90 -13.28 36.55
CA GLY A 10 -20.72 -13.44 37.40
C GLY A 10 -19.57 -12.48 37.09
N ASN A 11 -19.58 -11.34 37.78
CA ASN A 11 -18.53 -10.32 37.96
C ASN A 11 -18.07 -9.47 36.76
N PRO A 12 -18.36 -8.16 36.76
CA PRO A 12 -17.60 -7.23 35.95
C PRO A 12 -16.19 -7.16 36.55
N ILE A 13 -15.17 -7.61 35.82
CA ILE A 13 -13.82 -7.11 36.07
C ILE A 13 -13.84 -5.67 35.56
N ALA A 14 -14.31 -4.77 36.42
CA ALA A 14 -13.90 -3.38 36.37
C ALA A 14 -12.38 -3.40 36.52
N SER A 15 -11.67 -3.33 35.40
CA SER A 15 -10.37 -2.67 35.41
C SER A 15 -10.67 -1.28 35.97
N ALA A 16 -10.23 -1.02 37.19
CA ALA A 16 -10.21 0.31 37.75
C ALA A 16 -9.37 1.16 36.80
N ALA A 17 -10.03 1.83 35.86
CA ALA A 17 -9.47 3.02 35.26
C ALA A 17 -9.16 3.93 36.45
N ALA A 18 -7.87 4.13 36.71
CA ALA A 18 -7.46 5.13 37.68
C ALA A 18 -8.20 6.43 37.31
N PRO A 19 -8.83 7.13 38.27
CA PRO A 19 -9.45 8.40 37.99
C PRO A 19 -8.40 9.30 37.34
N VAL A 20 -8.66 9.74 36.12
CA VAL A 20 -7.85 10.75 35.45
C VAL A 20 -8.02 12.01 36.31
N ASP A 21 -6.97 12.38 37.02
CA ASP A 21 -6.94 13.63 37.77
C ASP A 21 -7.09 14.81 36.77
N PRO A 22 -8.21 15.54 36.79
CA PRO A 22 -8.42 16.64 35.86
C PRO A 22 -7.53 17.86 36.17
N ALA A 23 -6.76 17.84 37.28
CA ALA A 23 -5.83 18.89 37.67
C ALA A 23 -4.35 18.54 37.40
N ALA A 24 -4.03 17.34 36.92
CA ALA A 24 -2.67 17.05 36.47
C ALA A 24 -2.41 17.81 35.15
N PRO A 25 -1.30 18.56 35.01
CA PRO A 25 -0.98 19.22 33.75
C PRO A 25 -0.84 18.14 32.67
N VAL A 26 -1.85 18.03 31.80
CA VAL A 26 -1.86 17.05 30.72
C VAL A 26 -0.91 17.56 29.65
N TYR A 27 0.35 17.16 29.77
CA TYR A 27 1.29 17.31 28.68
C TYR A 27 1.15 16.11 27.75
N ALA A 28 0.54 16.34 26.59
CA ALA A 28 0.59 15.39 25.49
C ALA A 28 1.30 16.05 24.31
N ALA A 29 2.37 15.45 23.81
CA ALA A 29 2.93 15.83 22.52
C ALA A 29 2.37 14.88 21.46
N ALA A 30 1.51 15.39 20.58
CA ALA A 30 0.93 14.61 19.50
C ALA A 30 1.74 14.83 18.21
N LEU A 31 2.48 13.80 17.80
CA LEU A 31 3.13 13.71 16.50
C LEU A 31 2.18 13.05 15.49
N ARG A 32 1.84 13.78 14.43
CA ARG A 32 1.00 13.26 13.35
C ARG A 32 1.67 13.42 12.00
N VAL A 33 1.14 12.75 10.97
CA VAL A 33 1.75 12.81 9.63
C VAL A 33 1.58 14.16 8.95
N LEU A 34 0.42 14.81 9.12
CA LEU A 34 -0.01 15.81 8.14
C LEU A 34 -0.36 17.18 8.74
N PRO A 35 0.03 18.28 8.06
CA PRO A 35 -0.26 19.64 8.50
C PRO A 35 -1.75 19.98 8.50
N ASN A 36 -2.56 19.25 7.72
CA ASN A 36 -3.96 19.60 7.47
C ASN A 36 -4.95 18.96 8.45
N LEU A 37 -4.46 18.26 9.49
CA LEU A 37 -5.28 17.57 10.50
C LEU A 37 -5.31 18.28 11.85
N LEU A 38 -4.72 19.48 11.94
CA LEU A 38 -4.83 20.29 13.16
C LEU A 38 -6.30 20.54 13.49
N GLU A 39 -7.10 20.87 12.48
CA GLU A 39 -8.54 21.14 12.63
C GLU A 39 -9.32 19.90 13.04
N ASP A 40 -9.01 18.73 12.47
CA ASP A 40 -9.61 17.45 12.87
C ASP A 40 -9.25 17.09 14.31
N ALA A 41 -7.97 17.21 14.69
CA ALA A 41 -7.54 16.97 16.07
C ALA A 41 -8.22 17.94 17.05
N GLN A 42 -8.38 19.20 16.65
CA GLN A 42 -9.11 20.22 17.39
C GLN A 42 -10.60 19.93 17.51
N ARG A 43 -11.25 19.47 16.42
CA ARG A 43 -12.65 19.04 16.41
C ARG A 43 -12.85 17.85 17.34
N ASP A 44 -12.03 16.82 17.20
CA ASP A 44 -12.15 15.59 17.98
C ASP A 44 -11.90 15.86 19.47
N TRP A 45 -10.95 16.74 19.79
CA TRP A 45 -10.71 17.19 21.16
C TRP A 45 -11.91 17.96 21.73
N ALA A 46 -12.50 18.85 20.94
CA ALA A 46 -13.71 19.57 21.33
C ALA A 46 -14.93 18.64 21.50
N ALA A 47 -15.03 17.58 20.68
CA ALA A 47 -16.09 16.58 20.81
C ALA A 47 -16.01 15.79 22.13
N LEU A 48 -14.83 15.73 22.76
CA LEU A 48 -14.65 15.20 24.12
C LEU A 48 -14.99 16.21 25.22
N GLY A 49 -15.51 17.39 24.87
CA GLY A 49 -15.87 18.46 25.81
C GLY A 49 -14.68 19.33 26.23
N MET A 50 -13.54 19.23 25.55
CA MET A 50 -12.32 19.94 25.92
C MET A 50 -12.11 21.23 25.09
N GLU A 51 -11.35 22.19 25.63
CA GLU A 51 -11.06 23.46 24.94
C GLU A 51 -10.20 23.24 23.70
N ARG A 52 -10.71 23.66 22.54
CA ARG A 52 -10.08 23.49 21.22
C ARG A 52 -8.68 24.11 21.17
N LEU A 53 -8.48 25.26 21.81
CA LEU A 53 -7.22 26.01 21.77
C LEU A 53 -6.06 25.33 22.51
N LEU A 54 -6.34 24.28 23.30
CA LEU A 54 -5.29 23.45 23.90
C LEU A 54 -4.48 22.68 22.87
N VAL A 55 -5.02 22.42 21.67
CA VAL A 55 -4.28 21.81 20.57
C VAL A 55 -3.54 22.91 19.79
N THR A 56 -2.25 23.04 20.08
CA THR A 56 -1.39 24.11 19.56
C THR A 56 -0.36 23.59 18.57
N PRO A 57 -0.30 24.11 17.32
CA PRO A 57 0.68 23.65 16.35
C PRO A 57 2.09 24.19 16.65
N LEU A 58 3.10 23.34 16.48
CA LEU A 58 4.53 23.69 16.65
C LEU A 58 4.97 24.87 15.76
N SER A 59 4.30 25.10 14.62
CA SER A 59 4.59 26.22 13.73
C SER A 59 4.39 27.60 14.38
N ARG A 60 3.59 27.72 15.45
CA ARG A 60 3.46 28.97 16.23
C ARG A 60 4.76 29.37 16.93
N PHE A 61 5.64 28.40 17.20
CA PHE A 61 6.94 28.64 17.80
C PHE A 61 8.02 28.58 16.71
N ALA A 62 8.72 29.69 16.50
CA ALA A 62 9.80 29.73 15.53
C ALA A 62 10.88 28.69 15.88
N GLN A 63 11.51 28.08 14.88
CA GLN A 63 12.57 27.09 15.10
C GLN A 63 13.71 27.69 15.93
N GLY A 64 14.13 26.98 16.98
CA GLY A 64 15.18 27.42 17.91
C GLY A 64 14.73 28.41 18.98
N ARG A 65 13.46 28.86 18.98
CA ARG A 65 12.88 29.62 20.09
C ARG A 65 12.27 28.67 21.13
N THR A 66 12.29 29.07 22.39
CA THR A 66 11.63 28.32 23.47
C THR A 66 10.14 28.17 23.17
N ILE A 67 9.63 26.96 23.35
CA ILE A 67 8.19 26.69 23.30
C ILE A 67 7.61 27.13 24.65
N THR A 68 6.72 28.12 24.63
CA THR A 68 6.09 28.68 25.83
C THR A 68 4.65 28.17 25.97
N LEU A 69 4.48 26.85 25.88
CA LEU A 69 3.19 26.19 26.08
C LEU A 69 3.20 25.56 27.47
N PRO A 70 2.44 26.11 28.44
CA PRO A 70 2.45 25.63 29.83
C PRO A 70 1.63 24.35 30.02
N GLU A 71 0.59 24.13 29.21
CA GLU A 71 -0.26 22.95 29.25
C GLU A 71 -0.92 22.73 27.89
N GLY A 72 -1.33 21.48 27.61
CA GLY A 72 -2.09 21.13 26.41
C GLY A 72 -1.34 20.20 25.45
N ILE A 73 -1.76 20.25 24.18
CA ILE A 73 -1.32 19.34 23.14
C ILE A 73 -0.44 20.07 22.12
N LEU A 74 0.85 19.74 22.07
CA LEU A 74 1.71 20.22 20.99
C LEU A 74 1.50 19.35 19.74
N PHE A 75 0.96 19.95 18.69
CA PHE A 75 0.67 19.30 17.41
C PHE A 75 1.81 19.56 16.41
N THR A 76 2.36 18.50 15.80
CA THR A 76 3.39 18.63 14.75
C THR A 76 3.23 17.60 13.66
N THR A 77 3.92 17.83 12.52
CA THR A 77 3.89 16.96 11.34
C THR A 77 5.22 16.21 11.18
N TYR A 78 5.24 15.04 10.53
CA TYR A 78 6.49 14.38 10.17
C TYR A 78 7.39 15.25 9.29
N ALA A 79 6.81 16.04 8.38
CA ALA A 79 7.56 16.94 7.52
C ALA A 79 8.27 18.05 8.32
N THR A 80 7.59 18.62 9.31
CA THR A 80 8.16 19.61 10.24
C THR A 80 9.20 18.96 11.15
N LEU A 81 8.96 17.75 11.63
CA LEU A 81 9.86 17.04 12.53
C LEU A 81 11.20 16.69 11.86
N ARG A 82 11.16 16.35 10.57
CA ARG A 82 12.32 15.97 9.75
C ARG A 82 13.29 17.12 9.43
N SER A 83 12.99 18.36 9.82
CA SER A 83 13.90 19.47 9.52
C SER A 83 15.24 19.28 10.26
N ASP A 84 16.28 18.92 9.49
CA ASP A 84 17.63 18.73 9.98
C ASP A 84 18.24 20.04 10.51
N ASP A 85 19.28 19.90 11.33
CA ASP A 85 20.09 20.99 11.86
C ASP A 85 20.85 21.68 10.70
N ARG A 86 20.33 22.82 10.21
CA ARG A 86 20.99 23.62 9.16
C ARG A 86 22.05 24.54 9.77
N GLY A 87 22.91 24.01 10.63
CA GLY A 87 24.07 24.69 11.23
C GLY A 87 23.74 25.75 12.28
N GLU A 88 22.90 26.75 11.95
CA GLU A 88 22.58 27.88 12.84
C GLU A 88 21.32 27.69 13.70
N LYS A 89 20.48 26.68 13.39
CA LYS A 89 19.16 26.51 14.04
C LYS A 89 18.96 25.09 14.56
N VAL A 90 18.75 24.99 15.87
CA VAL A 90 18.37 23.76 16.59
C VAL A 90 17.30 22.97 15.84
N SER A 91 17.49 21.66 15.70
CA SER A 91 16.50 20.78 15.06
C SER A 91 15.14 20.83 15.77
N ARG A 92 14.05 20.58 15.04
CA ARG A 92 12.69 20.57 15.63
C ARG A 92 12.54 19.50 16.71
N VAL A 93 13.19 18.35 16.56
CA VAL A 93 13.25 17.30 17.59
C VAL A 93 13.92 17.85 18.86
N ARG A 94 15.09 18.47 18.74
CA ARG A 94 15.81 19.01 19.90
C ARG A 94 15.05 20.15 20.58
N GLN A 95 14.37 20.99 19.81
CA GLN A 95 13.48 22.03 20.34
C GLN A 95 12.34 21.45 21.20
N ILE A 96 11.72 20.35 20.74
CA ILE A 96 10.67 19.65 21.51
C ILE A 96 11.25 19.02 22.78
N VAL A 97 12.39 18.32 22.67
CA VAL A 97 13.04 17.67 23.83
C VAL A 97 13.45 18.70 24.89
N GLN A 98 13.97 19.86 24.47
CA GLN A 98 14.33 20.95 25.39
C GLN A 98 13.13 21.53 26.12
N TRP A 99 11.95 21.54 25.49
CA TRP A 99 10.72 22.01 26.10
C TRP A 99 10.13 20.97 27.05
N LEU A 100 10.08 19.70 26.65
CA LEU A 100 9.49 18.62 27.44
C LEU A 100 10.35 18.23 28.65
N GLY A 101 11.68 18.36 28.54
CA GLY A 101 12.62 17.81 29.53
C GLY A 101 12.87 16.32 29.34
N SER A 102 14.03 15.83 29.79
CA SER A 102 14.40 14.41 29.69
C SER A 102 13.63 13.51 30.65
N ASP A 103 13.06 14.10 31.70
CA ASP A 103 12.23 13.50 32.74
C ASP A 103 10.73 13.48 32.40
N PHE A 104 10.37 13.90 31.19
CA PHE A 104 9.00 13.92 30.71
C PHE A 104 8.31 12.54 30.81
N ASP A 105 7.18 12.48 31.52
CA ASP A 105 6.37 11.26 31.75
C ASP A 105 4.98 11.30 31.07
N GLY A 106 4.73 12.33 30.25
CA GLY A 106 3.49 12.52 29.51
C GLY A 106 3.35 11.58 28.31
N VAL A 107 2.44 11.90 27.39
CA VAL A 107 2.08 11.03 26.26
C VAL A 107 2.64 11.55 24.93
N LEU A 108 3.28 10.66 24.18
CA LEU A 108 3.64 10.83 22.77
C LEU A 108 2.67 10.04 21.90
N ILE A 109 1.80 10.73 21.17
CA ILE A 109 0.90 10.08 20.20
C ILE A 109 1.58 10.12 18.84
N VAL A 110 1.71 8.97 18.20
CA VAL A 110 2.27 8.81 16.86
C VAL A 110 1.16 8.33 15.95
N ASP A 111 0.52 9.26 15.25
CA ASP A 111 -0.56 8.94 14.33
C ASP A 111 -0.04 8.51 12.95
N GLU A 112 -0.74 7.58 12.33
CA GLU A 112 -0.33 6.88 11.10
C GLU A 112 1.14 6.41 11.15
N ALA A 113 1.47 5.72 12.24
CA ALA A 113 2.82 5.30 12.58
C ALA A 113 3.52 4.47 11.49
N HIS A 114 2.75 3.83 10.60
CA HIS A 114 3.28 3.12 9.41
C HIS A 114 4.13 4.02 8.51
N ALA A 115 3.94 5.34 8.56
CA ALA A 115 4.78 6.28 7.82
C ALA A 115 6.26 6.23 8.28
N MET A 116 6.54 5.73 9.49
CA MET A 116 7.88 5.47 10.02
C MET A 116 8.40 4.05 9.75
N GLN A 117 7.73 3.23 8.92
CA GLN A 117 8.14 1.84 8.62
C GLN A 117 9.62 1.69 8.21
N ASN A 118 10.18 2.68 7.53
CA ASN A 118 11.58 2.70 7.09
C ASN A 118 12.52 3.31 8.15
N ALA A 119 12.17 3.31 9.43
CA ALA A 119 12.98 3.91 10.50
C ALA A 119 14.23 3.12 10.86
N GLY A 120 14.26 1.81 10.59
CA GLY A 120 15.42 0.95 10.85
C GLY A 120 16.28 0.65 9.61
N GLY A 121 15.96 1.21 8.44
CA GLY A 121 16.51 0.77 7.15
C GLY A 121 16.00 -0.63 6.74
N GLY A 122 16.46 -1.16 5.62
CA GLY A 122 16.07 -2.49 5.14
C GLY A 122 16.84 -2.94 3.90
N LYS A 123 16.51 -4.11 3.34
CA LYS A 123 17.01 -4.55 2.03
C LYS A 123 15.94 -4.29 0.96
N GLY A 124 16.29 -3.57 -0.10
CA GLY A 124 15.45 -3.36 -1.28
C GLY A 124 16.04 -4.03 -2.53
N GLU A 125 15.33 -3.99 -3.66
CA GLU A 125 15.79 -4.57 -4.94
C GLU A 125 17.15 -4.02 -5.43
N GLY A 126 17.55 -2.84 -4.94
CA GLY A 126 18.83 -2.19 -5.26
C GLY A 126 19.90 -2.29 -4.17
N GLY A 127 19.71 -3.10 -3.12
CA GLY A 127 20.62 -3.20 -1.97
C GLY A 127 20.09 -2.56 -0.69
N ASP A 128 20.98 -2.19 0.23
CA ASP A 128 20.62 -1.64 1.53
C ASP A 128 19.94 -0.27 1.40
N VAL A 129 18.74 -0.17 1.96
CA VAL A 129 17.93 1.05 2.02
C VAL A 129 18.24 1.75 3.35
N ALA A 130 18.82 2.94 3.24
CA ALA A 130 19.10 3.78 4.40
C ALA A 130 17.79 4.15 5.15
N PRO A 131 17.84 4.26 6.49
CA PRO A 131 16.69 4.70 7.25
C PRO A 131 16.15 6.06 6.78
N SER A 132 14.84 6.17 6.65
CA SER A 132 14.19 7.42 6.26
C SER A 132 14.46 8.51 7.30
N GLN A 133 14.73 9.75 6.85
CA GLN A 133 14.92 10.89 7.76
C GLN A 133 13.71 11.09 8.69
N GLN A 134 12.48 10.83 8.21
CA GLN A 134 11.28 10.82 9.04
C GLN A 134 11.35 9.79 10.16
N GLY A 135 11.68 8.54 9.82
CA GLY A 135 11.80 7.46 10.80
C GLY A 135 12.91 7.73 11.83
N ARG A 136 14.04 8.31 11.39
CA ARG A 136 15.12 8.76 12.29
C ARG A 136 14.66 9.84 13.26
N ALA A 137 13.94 10.86 12.77
CA ALA A 137 13.46 11.95 13.61
C ALA A 137 12.43 11.47 14.65
N GLY A 138 11.51 10.59 14.23
CA GLY A 138 10.51 10.00 15.12
C GLY A 138 11.09 9.06 16.18
N LEU A 139 12.01 8.16 15.81
CA LEU A 139 12.72 7.31 16.78
C LEU A 139 13.65 8.13 17.68
N GLY A 140 14.36 9.11 17.14
CA GLY A 140 15.25 9.98 17.92
C GLY A 140 14.50 10.75 19.01
N LEU A 141 13.28 11.21 18.72
CA LEU A 141 12.42 11.83 19.73
C LEU A 141 12.01 10.83 20.82
N GLN A 142 11.66 9.59 20.44
CA GLN A 142 11.35 8.54 21.42
C GLN A 142 12.59 8.23 22.27
N HIS A 143 13.78 8.06 21.71
CA HIS A 143 14.99 7.76 22.50
C HIS A 143 15.39 8.88 23.45
N ALA A 144 15.16 10.14 23.06
CA ALA A 144 15.46 11.30 23.89
C ALA A 144 14.50 11.49 25.08
N LEU A 145 13.35 10.81 25.09
CA LEU A 145 12.30 10.96 26.10
C LEU A 145 11.93 9.60 26.72
N PRO A 146 12.84 8.95 27.47
CA PRO A 146 12.65 7.57 27.95
C PRO A 146 11.43 7.40 28.87
N GLY A 147 11.10 8.42 29.67
CA GLY A 147 9.93 8.41 30.57
C GLY A 147 8.58 8.55 29.87
N ALA A 148 8.56 9.01 28.61
CA ALA A 148 7.30 9.30 27.90
C ALA A 148 6.53 8.02 27.56
N ARG A 149 5.20 8.04 27.66
CA ARG A 149 4.32 6.96 27.20
C ARG A 149 4.05 7.13 25.71
N VAL A 150 4.35 6.12 24.89
CA VAL A 150 4.20 6.22 23.42
C VAL A 150 2.99 5.42 22.93
N VAL A 151 2.07 6.09 22.23
CA VAL A 151 0.90 5.47 21.59
C VAL A 151 1.09 5.51 20.08
N HIS A 152 1.20 4.34 19.45
CA HIS A 152 1.26 4.22 17.99
C HIS A 152 -0.13 3.93 17.43
N VAL A 153 -0.63 4.79 16.55
CA VAL A 153 -1.92 4.61 15.87
C VAL A 153 -1.66 4.35 14.40
N SER A 154 -2.23 3.28 13.85
CA SER A 154 -2.08 2.94 12.43
C SER A 154 -3.16 1.96 11.99
N ALA A 155 -3.74 2.18 10.81
CA ALA A 155 -4.71 1.26 10.21
C ALA A 155 -4.05 -0.02 9.64
N THR A 156 -2.75 0.01 9.34
CA THR A 156 -2.02 -1.05 8.63
C THR A 156 -0.75 -1.52 9.34
N GLY A 157 -0.64 -1.24 10.64
CA GLY A 157 0.60 -1.34 11.43
C GLY A 157 1.35 -2.68 11.39
N ALA A 158 0.67 -3.80 11.11
CA ALA A 158 1.26 -5.15 11.06
C ALA A 158 1.06 -5.86 9.71
N THR A 159 1.05 -5.11 8.60
CA THR A 159 0.94 -5.70 7.25
C THR A 159 2.19 -6.47 6.81
N THR A 160 3.38 -6.03 7.23
CA THR A 160 4.65 -6.78 7.10
C THR A 160 5.46 -6.64 8.39
N VAL A 161 6.27 -7.65 8.74
CA VAL A 161 7.08 -7.66 9.98
C VAL A 161 8.05 -6.48 10.03
N ALA A 162 8.66 -6.18 8.88
CA ALA A 162 9.62 -5.09 8.74
C ALA A 162 9.05 -3.73 9.17
N ASN A 163 7.72 -3.55 9.07
CA ASN A 163 7.04 -2.30 9.40
C ASN A 163 6.98 -2.02 10.89
N LEU A 164 7.15 -3.02 11.77
CA LEU A 164 7.17 -2.81 13.23
C LEU A 164 8.41 -2.05 13.72
N ALA A 165 9.37 -1.72 12.83
CA ALA A 165 10.63 -1.06 13.14
C ALA A 165 10.48 0.24 13.96
N TYR A 166 9.37 0.95 13.81
CA TYR A 166 9.09 2.19 14.54
C TYR A 166 8.65 1.97 15.99
N ALA A 167 8.21 0.76 16.35
CA ALA A 167 7.66 0.40 17.64
C ALA A 167 8.69 -0.34 18.52
N GLN A 168 9.92 0.18 18.59
CA GLN A 168 11.02 -0.46 19.34
C GLN A 168 10.71 -0.68 20.82
N ARG A 169 9.86 0.17 21.41
CA ARG A 169 9.44 0.08 22.81
C ARG A 169 8.48 -1.07 23.12
N LEU A 170 8.05 -1.85 22.12
CA LEU A 170 7.29 -3.08 22.35
C LEU A 170 8.13 -4.19 22.98
N GLY A 171 9.47 -4.05 23.04
CA GLY A 171 10.33 -5.06 23.64
C GLY A 171 10.41 -6.33 22.80
N LEU A 172 10.34 -6.20 21.48
CA LEU A 172 10.41 -7.34 20.55
C LEU A 172 11.86 -7.73 20.23
N TRP A 173 12.81 -6.81 20.38
CA TRP A 173 14.23 -7.04 20.13
C TRP A 173 15.07 -6.02 20.89
N GLY A 174 16.35 -6.33 21.11
CA GLY A 174 17.36 -5.39 21.60
C GLY A 174 17.46 -5.34 23.12
N GLY A 175 18.36 -6.14 23.68
CA GLY A 175 18.63 -6.27 25.12
C GLY A 175 18.71 -7.74 25.53
N ASP A 176 19.32 -8.04 26.68
CA ASP A 176 19.51 -9.41 27.18
C ASP A 176 18.18 -10.08 27.63
N ASP A 177 17.17 -9.26 27.95
CA ASP A 177 15.87 -9.70 28.45
C ASP A 177 14.85 -9.99 27.33
N PHE A 178 15.22 -9.83 26.06
CA PHE A 178 14.31 -9.97 24.92
C PHE A 178 14.63 -11.20 24.07
N PRO A 179 13.61 -11.79 23.40
CA PRO A 179 13.77 -13.05 22.66
C PRO A 179 14.68 -12.94 21.42
N PHE A 180 14.97 -11.72 20.95
CA PHE A 180 15.82 -11.49 19.78
C PHE A 180 16.89 -10.43 20.09
N SER A 181 18.15 -10.73 19.76
CA SER A 181 19.27 -9.82 20.02
C SER A 181 19.22 -8.62 19.08
N THR A 182 18.84 -8.86 17.81
CA THR A 182 18.76 -7.81 16.80
C THR A 182 17.41 -7.80 16.07
N ARG A 183 17.05 -6.64 15.50
CA ARG A 183 15.90 -6.52 14.60
C ARG A 183 16.00 -7.46 13.40
N ALA A 184 17.21 -7.65 12.85
CA ALA A 184 17.41 -8.49 11.68
C ALA A 184 17.04 -9.95 11.98
N GLU A 185 17.48 -10.47 13.12
CA GLU A 185 17.12 -11.81 13.60
C GLU A 185 15.62 -11.96 13.83
N PHE A 186 14.98 -10.95 14.44
CA PHE A 186 13.53 -10.94 14.61
C PHE A 186 12.79 -11.00 13.26
N VAL A 187 13.16 -10.14 12.31
CA VAL A 187 12.52 -10.10 10.98
C VAL A 187 12.72 -11.43 10.28
N GLU A 188 13.94 -11.98 10.26
CA GLU A 188 14.24 -13.26 9.63
C GLU A 188 13.46 -14.41 10.26
N ALA A 189 13.36 -14.46 11.60
CA ALA A 189 12.62 -15.50 12.30
C ALA A 189 11.10 -15.46 12.02
N ILE A 190 10.49 -14.26 12.03
CA ILE A 190 9.06 -14.13 11.75
C ILE A 190 8.78 -14.34 10.25
N GLU A 191 9.64 -13.89 9.34
CA GLU A 191 9.51 -14.16 7.90
C GLU A 191 9.64 -15.64 7.58
N ALA A 192 10.59 -16.35 8.21
CA ALA A 192 10.75 -17.80 8.08
C ALA A 192 9.52 -18.56 8.62
N GLY A 193 8.89 -18.06 9.69
CA GLY A 193 7.66 -18.61 10.25
C GLY A 193 6.37 -18.19 9.51
N GLY A 194 6.47 -17.27 8.54
CA GLY A 194 5.36 -16.81 7.71
C GLY A 194 4.18 -16.23 8.50
N VAL A 195 2.97 -16.44 7.97
CA VAL A 195 1.72 -15.89 8.53
C VAL A 195 1.45 -16.41 9.94
N ALA A 196 1.77 -17.68 10.23
CA ALA A 196 1.53 -18.29 11.54
C ALA A 196 2.36 -17.62 12.65
N ALA A 197 3.64 -17.31 12.39
CA ALA A 197 4.47 -16.58 13.35
C ALA A 197 3.95 -15.15 13.58
N MET A 198 3.45 -14.49 12.53
CA MET A 198 2.82 -13.17 12.65
C MET A 198 1.52 -13.22 13.46
N GLU A 199 0.69 -14.25 13.28
CA GLU A 199 -0.54 -14.43 14.06
C GLU A 199 -0.26 -14.67 15.54
N VAL A 200 0.74 -15.49 15.87
CA VAL A 200 1.17 -15.72 17.25
C VAL A 200 1.69 -14.43 17.86
N LEU A 201 2.59 -13.72 17.17
CA LEU A 201 3.11 -12.42 17.61
C LEU A 201 1.98 -11.42 17.85
N ALA A 202 1.05 -11.29 16.90
CA ALA A 202 -0.08 -10.38 17.02
C ALA A 202 -1.02 -10.79 18.17
N ARG A 203 -1.25 -12.09 18.37
CA ARG A 203 -2.07 -12.60 19.48
C ARG A 203 -1.42 -12.33 20.83
N ASP A 204 -0.12 -12.57 20.96
CA ASP A 204 0.61 -12.38 22.21
C ASP A 204 0.71 -10.89 22.54
N LEU A 205 0.97 -10.03 21.55
CA LEU A 205 0.88 -8.58 21.70
C LEU A 205 -0.53 -8.09 22.09
N ARG A 206 -1.60 -8.76 21.63
CA ARG A 206 -2.97 -8.47 22.09
C ARG A 206 -3.21 -8.94 23.52
N ALA A 207 -2.75 -10.13 23.87
CA ALA A 207 -2.94 -10.72 25.20
C ALA A 207 -2.20 -9.95 26.29
N LEU A 208 -1.00 -9.45 25.98
CA LEU A 208 -0.18 -8.63 26.88
C LEU A 208 -0.74 -7.21 27.05
N GLY A 209 -1.66 -6.77 26.17
CA GLY A 209 -2.22 -5.42 26.16
C GLY A 209 -1.51 -4.32 25.35
N PRO A 210 -0.22 -4.40 24.93
CA PRO A 210 0.44 -3.29 24.21
C PRO A 210 -0.03 -3.13 22.77
N TYR A 211 -0.79 -4.09 22.21
CA TYR A 211 -1.33 -3.99 20.85
C TYR A 211 -2.84 -4.23 20.85
N THR A 212 -3.60 -3.24 20.39
CA THR A 212 -5.04 -3.38 20.16
C THR A 212 -5.34 -3.17 18.69
N ALA A 213 -5.99 -4.16 18.07
CA ALA A 213 -6.49 -4.05 16.72
C ALA A 213 -7.94 -4.54 16.68
N ARG A 214 -8.83 -3.65 16.23
CA ARG A 214 -10.25 -3.91 16.06
C ARG A 214 -10.56 -3.86 14.57
N SER A 215 -11.31 -4.85 14.10
CA SER A 215 -11.89 -4.81 12.76
C SER A 215 -13.31 -4.28 12.91
N LEU A 216 -13.67 -3.30 12.09
CA LEU A 216 -15.07 -2.91 11.93
C LEU A 216 -15.80 -4.06 11.22
N SER A 217 -16.97 -4.43 11.74
CA SER A 217 -17.88 -5.30 10.99
C SER A 217 -18.41 -4.49 9.81
N PHE A 218 -18.26 -5.03 8.60
CA PHE A 218 -18.86 -4.47 7.38
C PHE A 218 -20.33 -4.89 7.23
N ASP A 219 -21.02 -5.16 8.34
CA ASP A 219 -22.44 -5.50 8.33
C ASP A 219 -23.24 -4.35 7.69
N GLY A 220 -24.00 -4.66 6.65
CA GLY A 220 -24.69 -3.66 5.81
C GLY A 220 -23.85 -2.97 4.73
N VAL A 221 -22.61 -3.39 4.47
CA VAL A 221 -21.81 -2.89 3.33
C VAL A 221 -21.88 -3.85 2.15
N GLU A 222 -22.32 -3.32 1.01
CA GLU A 222 -22.37 -4.04 -0.26
C GLU A 222 -21.19 -3.65 -1.16
N TYR A 223 -20.67 -4.62 -1.91
CA TYR A 223 -19.59 -4.42 -2.87
C TYR A 223 -20.03 -4.86 -4.25
N GLU A 224 -19.91 -3.95 -5.21
CA GLU A 224 -20.19 -4.23 -6.62
C GLU A 224 -18.95 -3.92 -7.46
N LEU A 225 -18.63 -4.81 -8.40
CA LEU A 225 -17.63 -4.53 -9.43
C LEU A 225 -18.35 -4.04 -10.69
N VAL A 226 -18.27 -2.74 -10.93
CA VAL A 226 -18.84 -2.13 -12.13
C VAL A 226 -17.83 -2.21 -13.27
N GLU A 227 -18.14 -3.02 -14.28
CA GLU A 227 -17.31 -3.16 -15.48
C GLU A 227 -17.60 -2.04 -16.50
N HIS A 228 -16.55 -1.54 -17.15
CA HIS A 228 -16.67 -0.60 -18.26
C HIS A 228 -16.29 -1.29 -19.57
N GLU A 229 -17.27 -1.52 -20.42
CA GLU A 229 -17.04 -1.99 -21.78
C GLU A 229 -16.44 -0.89 -22.65
N LEU A 230 -15.25 -1.14 -23.20
CA LEU A 230 -14.59 -0.19 -24.08
C LEU A 230 -15.34 -0.06 -25.42
N THR A 231 -15.68 1.18 -25.77
CA THR A 231 -16.28 1.52 -27.06
C THR A 231 -15.31 1.25 -28.22
N PRO A 232 -15.80 1.08 -29.47
CA PRO A 232 -14.92 0.90 -30.63
C PRO A 232 -13.88 2.03 -30.79
N GLU A 233 -14.25 3.26 -30.45
CA GLU A 233 -13.35 4.41 -30.45
C GLU A 233 -12.28 4.30 -29.37
N GLN A 234 -12.66 3.98 -28.12
CA GLN A 234 -11.70 3.78 -27.04
C GLN A 234 -10.71 2.64 -27.34
N ARG A 235 -11.18 1.54 -27.95
CA ARG A 235 -10.31 0.44 -28.41
C ARG A 235 -9.30 0.91 -29.46
N ARG A 236 -9.73 1.75 -30.41
CA ARG A 236 -8.87 2.36 -31.44
C ARG A 236 -7.80 3.26 -30.82
N ILE A 237 -8.21 4.14 -29.90
CA ILE A 237 -7.30 5.04 -29.18
C ILE A 237 -6.28 4.20 -28.40
N TYR A 238 -6.74 3.25 -27.58
CA TYR A 238 -5.87 2.37 -26.80
C TYR A 238 -4.87 1.60 -27.69
N GLY A 239 -5.33 1.04 -28.80
CA GLY A 239 -4.49 0.33 -29.77
C GLY A 239 -3.44 1.23 -30.43
N ALA A 240 -3.76 2.49 -30.71
CA ALA A 240 -2.83 3.43 -31.30
C ALA A 240 -1.64 3.76 -30.37
N PHE A 241 -1.88 3.84 -29.05
CA PHE A 241 -0.82 4.07 -28.07
C PHE A 241 0.05 2.83 -27.82
N ALA A 242 -0.46 1.61 -28.05
CA ALA A 242 0.34 0.40 -27.97
C ALA A 242 1.49 0.39 -29.00
N VAL A 243 1.32 1.08 -30.14
CA VAL A 243 2.32 1.17 -31.22
C VAL A 243 3.61 1.85 -30.75
N ILE A 244 3.56 2.73 -29.74
CA ILE A 244 4.74 3.44 -29.21
C ILE A 244 5.85 2.48 -28.78
N HIS A 245 5.48 1.31 -28.24
CA HIS A 245 6.43 0.27 -27.86
C HIS A 245 7.33 -0.18 -29.02
N ASN A 246 6.75 -0.35 -30.20
CA ASN A 246 7.47 -0.82 -31.38
C ASN A 246 8.41 0.27 -31.94
N HIS A 247 8.08 1.54 -31.73
CA HIS A 247 8.90 2.65 -32.20
C HIS A 247 10.13 2.92 -31.31
N LEU A 248 10.09 2.56 -30.02
CA LEU A 248 11.23 2.77 -29.13
C LEU A 248 12.44 1.92 -29.53
N ASP A 249 12.25 0.61 -29.73
CA ASP A 249 13.36 -0.28 -30.09
C ASP A 249 13.95 0.10 -31.46
N ALA A 250 13.10 0.42 -32.44
CA ALA A 250 13.54 0.88 -33.75
C ALA A 250 14.28 2.24 -33.69
N ALA A 251 13.85 3.16 -32.83
CA ALA A 251 14.56 4.42 -32.62
C ALA A 251 15.93 4.22 -31.96
N MET A 252 16.03 3.31 -30.98
CA MET A 252 17.33 2.96 -30.37
C MET A 252 18.29 2.31 -31.38
N GLN A 253 17.79 1.51 -32.33
CA GLN A 253 18.57 0.99 -33.44
C GLN A 253 19.03 2.09 -34.38
N ALA A 254 18.10 2.96 -34.84
CA ALA A 254 18.39 4.10 -35.70
C ALA A 254 19.38 5.10 -35.07
N ALA A 255 19.46 5.15 -33.74
CA ALA A 255 20.38 5.98 -32.97
C ALA A 255 21.74 5.31 -32.67
N ASN A 256 21.96 4.06 -33.11
CA ASN A 256 23.11 3.22 -32.75
C ASN A 256 23.30 3.01 -31.24
N ILE A 257 22.23 3.07 -30.46
CA ILE A 257 22.24 2.67 -29.04
C ILE A 257 22.22 1.14 -28.93
N THR A 258 21.55 0.49 -29.87
CA THR A 258 21.51 -0.96 -30.09
C THR A 258 21.89 -1.27 -31.53
N GLY A 259 22.57 -2.38 -31.76
CA GLY A 259 22.89 -2.90 -33.10
C GLY A 259 22.29 -4.28 -33.33
N ASP A 260 22.60 -4.88 -34.48
CA ASP A 260 22.05 -6.18 -34.89
C ASP A 260 22.44 -7.33 -33.94
N SER A 261 23.62 -7.24 -33.33
CA SER A 261 24.18 -8.26 -32.44
C SER A 261 24.02 -7.98 -30.95
N GLY A 262 23.47 -6.81 -30.55
CA GLY A 262 23.32 -6.51 -29.12
C GLY A 262 23.22 -5.03 -28.76
N THR A 263 23.51 -4.72 -27.49
CA THR A 263 23.46 -3.35 -26.95
C THR A 263 24.83 -2.68 -27.08
N LEU A 264 24.90 -1.56 -27.80
CA LEU A 264 26.14 -0.80 -28.04
C LEU A 264 26.39 0.24 -26.93
N ASN A 265 25.33 0.80 -26.34
CA ASN A 265 25.43 1.70 -25.20
C ASN A 265 24.42 1.34 -24.12
N ARG A 266 24.88 0.68 -23.06
CA ARG A 266 24.02 0.22 -21.95
C ARG A 266 23.41 1.39 -21.17
N GLN A 267 24.16 2.46 -20.96
CA GLN A 267 23.70 3.63 -20.21
C GLN A 267 22.58 4.36 -20.96
N ALA A 268 22.79 4.65 -22.25
CA ALA A 268 21.79 5.29 -23.11
C ALA A 268 20.53 4.44 -23.25
N LYS A 269 20.68 3.11 -23.42
CA LYS A 269 19.54 2.17 -23.43
C LYS A 269 18.76 2.18 -22.13
N SER A 270 19.46 2.17 -20.99
CA SER A 270 18.84 2.23 -19.66
C SER A 270 18.08 3.53 -19.47
N ALA A 271 18.68 4.67 -19.82
CA ALA A 271 18.06 5.99 -19.73
C ALA A 271 16.79 6.08 -20.61
N ALA A 272 16.88 5.67 -21.88
CA ALA A 272 15.74 5.68 -22.81
C ALA A 272 14.59 4.78 -22.33
N ARG A 273 14.91 3.57 -21.83
CA ARG A 273 13.90 2.66 -21.26
C ARG A 273 13.29 3.23 -19.98
N SER A 274 14.09 3.79 -19.07
CA SER A 274 13.60 4.39 -17.83
C SER A 274 12.64 5.55 -18.09
N ALA A 275 13.02 6.47 -18.99
CA ALA A 275 12.17 7.58 -19.41
C ALA A 275 10.86 7.07 -20.02
N PHE A 276 10.93 6.09 -20.93
CA PHE A 276 9.76 5.49 -21.54
C PHE A 276 8.83 4.81 -20.53
N GLN A 277 9.36 3.97 -19.61
CA GLN A 277 8.54 3.29 -18.61
C GLN A 277 7.82 4.30 -17.71
N SER A 278 8.51 5.36 -17.30
CA SER A 278 7.94 6.42 -16.47
C SER A 278 6.84 7.21 -17.19
N ALA A 279 7.04 7.53 -18.47
CA ALA A 279 6.02 8.19 -19.29
C ALA A 279 4.80 7.27 -19.51
N LYS A 280 5.05 6.01 -19.89
CA LYS A 280 4.01 4.99 -20.11
C LYS A 280 3.13 4.77 -18.89
N GLN A 281 3.74 4.65 -17.70
CA GLN A 281 2.99 4.43 -16.46
C GLN A 281 2.05 5.60 -16.15
N ARG A 282 2.52 6.85 -16.32
CA ARG A 282 1.68 8.03 -16.12
C ARG A 282 0.56 8.09 -17.16
N PHE A 283 0.90 7.90 -18.43
CA PHE A 283 -0.03 7.94 -19.54
C PHE A 283 -1.18 6.94 -19.39
N PHE A 284 -0.89 5.63 -19.36
CA PHE A 284 -1.94 4.62 -19.30
C PHE A 284 -2.69 4.65 -17.96
N GLY A 285 -2.04 5.11 -16.89
CA GLY A 285 -2.70 5.34 -15.60
C GLY A 285 -3.83 6.34 -15.71
N HIS A 286 -3.63 7.42 -16.47
CA HIS A 286 -4.63 8.45 -16.68
C HIS A 286 -5.62 8.09 -17.79
N LEU A 287 -5.15 7.44 -18.87
CA LEU A 287 -6.00 7.03 -19.98
C LEU A 287 -7.08 6.03 -19.52
N LEU A 288 -6.68 5.01 -18.75
CA LEU A 288 -7.59 3.96 -18.30
C LEU A 288 -8.65 4.49 -17.33
N THR A 289 -8.27 5.38 -16.42
CA THR A 289 -9.24 5.99 -15.51
C THR A 289 -10.21 6.88 -16.28
N SER A 290 -9.69 7.68 -17.22
CA SER A 290 -10.49 8.57 -18.07
C SER A 290 -11.48 7.82 -18.97
N MET A 291 -11.08 6.67 -19.52
CA MET A 291 -11.98 5.83 -20.33
C MET A 291 -13.13 5.24 -19.52
N LYS A 292 -12.92 4.93 -18.24
CA LYS A 292 -13.96 4.38 -17.35
C LYS A 292 -14.96 5.42 -16.85
N THR A 293 -14.59 6.70 -16.88
CA THR A 293 -15.39 7.79 -16.29
C THR A 293 -16.82 7.91 -16.82
N PRO A 294 -17.14 7.64 -18.10
CA PRO A 294 -18.53 7.63 -18.56
C PRO A 294 -19.42 6.61 -17.84
N THR A 295 -18.91 5.43 -17.51
CA THR A 295 -19.68 4.44 -16.71
C THR A 295 -19.84 4.94 -15.27
N LEU A 296 -18.77 5.46 -14.66
CA LEU A 296 -18.83 6.04 -13.32
C LEU A 296 -19.83 7.21 -13.24
N THR A 297 -19.88 8.06 -14.27
CA THR A 297 -20.80 9.19 -14.35
C THR A 297 -22.25 8.73 -14.31
N ARG A 298 -22.60 7.67 -15.06
CA ARG A 298 -23.95 7.09 -15.03
C ARG A 298 -24.29 6.50 -13.66
N SER A 299 -23.33 5.85 -13.01
CA SER A 299 -23.50 5.36 -11.64
C SER A 299 -23.81 6.51 -10.68
N ILE A 300 -23.01 7.59 -10.73
CA ILE A 300 -23.22 8.77 -9.87
C ILE A 300 -24.62 9.37 -10.11
N GLU A 301 -25.08 9.45 -11.35
CA GLU A 301 -26.43 9.95 -11.66
C GLU A 301 -27.53 9.09 -11.02
N GLN A 302 -27.40 7.76 -11.09
CA GLN A 302 -28.34 6.82 -10.48
C GLN A 302 -28.33 6.91 -8.95
N ASP A 303 -27.14 7.01 -8.35
CA ASP A 303 -26.96 7.16 -6.91
C ASP A 303 -27.60 8.47 -6.42
N LEU A 304 -27.39 9.57 -7.14
CA LEU A 304 -27.98 10.85 -6.81
C LEU A 304 -29.52 10.81 -6.91
N GLN A 305 -30.06 10.16 -7.94
CA GLN A 305 -31.51 9.96 -8.09
C GLN A 305 -32.12 9.10 -6.98
N SER A 306 -31.33 8.16 -6.44
CA SER A 306 -31.72 7.31 -5.31
C SER A 306 -31.60 8.00 -3.95
N GLY A 307 -31.15 9.27 -3.91
CA GLY A 307 -30.96 10.03 -2.68
C GLY A 307 -29.62 9.76 -1.98
N HIS A 308 -28.66 9.09 -2.63
CA HIS A 308 -27.36 8.77 -2.04
C HIS A 308 -26.32 9.89 -2.28
N SER A 309 -25.26 9.91 -1.48
CA SER A 309 -24.09 10.77 -1.71
C SER A 309 -22.91 9.93 -2.18
N THR A 310 -22.17 10.41 -3.17
CA THR A 310 -21.08 9.63 -3.79
C THR A 310 -19.72 10.15 -3.35
N VAL A 311 -18.82 9.24 -2.99
CA VAL A 311 -17.45 9.55 -2.58
C VAL A 311 -16.49 8.80 -3.50
N ILE A 312 -15.79 9.53 -4.37
CA ILE A 312 -14.96 8.98 -5.44
C ILE A 312 -13.49 9.26 -5.18
N GLN A 313 -12.70 8.20 -5.04
CA GLN A 313 -11.25 8.32 -5.02
C GLN A 313 -10.67 8.20 -6.43
N ILE A 314 -9.86 9.19 -6.82
CA ILE A 314 -9.10 9.19 -8.07
C ILE A 314 -7.61 9.03 -7.78
N VAL A 315 -6.94 8.18 -8.57
CA VAL A 315 -5.50 7.94 -8.44
C VAL A 315 -4.67 9.03 -9.13
N SER A 316 -5.30 9.83 -10.01
CA SER A 316 -4.64 10.94 -10.68
C SER A 316 -5.58 12.12 -10.90
N THR A 317 -5.05 13.31 -10.62
CA THR A 317 -5.73 14.60 -10.71
C THR A 317 -5.42 15.36 -12.00
N GLY A 318 -4.43 14.94 -12.79
CA GLY A 318 -3.96 15.68 -13.97
C GLY A 318 -3.30 17.03 -13.64
N GLU A 319 -2.97 17.30 -12.38
CA GLU A 319 -2.45 18.60 -11.91
C GLU A 319 -1.19 19.07 -12.65
N ALA A 320 -0.20 18.19 -12.81
CA ALA A 320 1.04 18.51 -13.50
C ALA A 320 0.84 18.96 -14.97
N LEU A 321 -0.27 18.55 -15.60
CA LEU A 321 -0.60 18.99 -16.95
C LEU A 321 -1.13 20.44 -16.95
N MET A 322 -1.79 20.86 -15.87
CA MET A 322 -2.33 22.22 -15.74
C MET A 322 -1.28 23.27 -15.39
N GLU A 323 -0.29 22.94 -14.57
CA GLU A 323 0.73 23.90 -14.13
C GLU A 323 1.63 24.40 -15.26
N ARG A 324 1.80 23.58 -16.31
CA ARG A 324 2.69 23.85 -17.45
C ARG A 324 2.10 24.80 -18.49
N ARG A 325 1.03 25.54 -18.17
CA ARG A 325 0.28 26.34 -19.16
C ARG A 325 0.38 27.86 -18.94
N PRO A 326 0.57 28.63 -20.02
CA PRO A 326 0.60 30.09 -19.95
C PRO A 326 -0.76 30.68 -19.57
N THR A 327 -0.75 31.80 -18.84
CA THR A 327 -1.93 32.47 -18.26
C THR A 327 -2.88 33.09 -19.29
N GLN A 328 -2.41 33.30 -20.52
CA GLN A 328 -3.13 34.04 -21.57
C GLN A 328 -4.32 33.26 -22.16
N GLU A 329 -4.36 31.93 -22.01
CA GLU A 329 -5.40 31.05 -22.60
C GLU A 329 -6.50 30.65 -21.60
N TRP A 330 -6.48 31.19 -20.38
CA TRP A 330 -7.32 30.69 -19.28
C TRP A 330 -8.83 30.98 -19.44
N ASN A 331 -9.19 31.95 -20.29
CA ASN A 331 -10.58 32.33 -20.53
C ASN A 331 -11.25 31.55 -21.68
N ASP A 332 -10.46 30.81 -22.47
CA ASP A 332 -10.96 29.94 -23.54
C ASP A 332 -9.91 28.85 -23.84
N VAL A 333 -9.98 27.75 -23.08
CA VAL A 333 -9.00 26.65 -23.22
C VAL A 333 -9.28 25.90 -24.51
N ARG A 334 -8.46 26.16 -25.53
CA ARG A 334 -8.48 25.47 -26.84
C ARG A 334 -7.42 24.38 -26.99
N VAL A 335 -6.52 24.28 -26.02
CA VAL A 335 -5.39 23.36 -26.03
C VAL A 335 -5.80 22.02 -25.43
N ASP A 336 -5.15 20.95 -25.90
CA ASP A 336 -5.37 19.60 -25.41
C ASP A 336 -4.91 19.47 -23.94
N ILE A 337 -5.84 19.01 -23.10
CA ILE A 337 -5.70 18.80 -21.64
C ILE A 337 -5.85 17.31 -21.29
N THR A 338 -5.62 16.43 -22.25
CA THR A 338 -5.86 14.99 -22.11
C THR A 338 -4.58 14.23 -21.75
N PRO A 339 -4.69 12.96 -21.34
CA PRO A 339 -3.53 12.10 -21.09
C PRO A 339 -2.53 12.05 -22.24
N ARG A 340 -2.96 12.32 -23.49
CA ARG A 340 -2.10 12.32 -24.68
C ARG A 340 -0.87 13.21 -24.51
N GLU A 341 -0.99 14.34 -23.82
CA GLU A 341 0.12 15.27 -23.58
C GLU A 341 1.32 14.63 -22.88
N TYR A 342 1.12 13.66 -21.98
CA TYR A 342 2.25 12.95 -21.35
C TYR A 342 3.11 12.20 -22.36
N VAL A 343 2.48 11.71 -23.43
CA VAL A 343 3.18 10.99 -24.49
C VAL A 343 3.83 11.98 -25.45
N LEU A 344 3.15 13.05 -25.82
CA LEU A 344 3.73 14.08 -26.69
C LEU A 344 4.97 14.73 -26.04
N ASP A 345 4.88 15.09 -24.75
CA ASP A 345 6.01 15.62 -23.96
C ASP A 345 7.19 14.63 -23.92
N TYR A 346 6.91 13.34 -23.72
CA TYR A 346 7.93 12.30 -23.79
C TYR A 346 8.56 12.20 -25.18
N LEU A 347 7.74 12.25 -26.24
CA LEU A 347 8.23 12.15 -27.60
C LEU A 347 9.12 13.32 -27.97
N GLU A 348 8.74 14.54 -27.59
CA GLU A 348 9.50 15.76 -27.86
C GLU A 348 10.82 15.80 -27.10
N HIS A 349 10.80 15.51 -25.80
CA HIS A 349 11.93 15.82 -24.91
C HIS A 349 12.78 14.61 -24.49
N SER A 350 12.27 13.38 -24.62
CA SER A 350 12.91 12.18 -24.06
C SER A 350 12.99 10.97 -25.00
N PHE A 351 12.45 11.10 -26.22
CA PHE A 351 12.59 10.06 -27.23
C PHE A 351 14.04 9.97 -27.72
N PRO A 352 14.61 8.77 -27.89
CA PRO A 352 16.01 8.61 -28.23
C PRO A 352 16.29 9.01 -29.68
N VAL A 353 16.58 10.29 -29.90
CA VAL A 353 16.94 10.86 -31.20
C VAL A 353 18.42 11.18 -31.34
N GLN A 354 19.18 11.27 -30.24
CA GLN A 354 20.61 11.54 -30.30
C GLN A 354 21.37 10.41 -31.01
N LEU A 355 22.22 10.76 -31.97
CA LEU A 355 23.06 9.84 -32.71
C LEU A 355 24.27 9.42 -31.88
N TYR A 356 24.55 8.12 -31.87
CA TYR A 356 25.77 7.55 -31.34
C TYR A 356 26.63 7.01 -32.49
N GLU A 357 27.95 7.14 -32.39
CA GLU A 357 28.89 6.51 -33.32
C GLU A 357 29.43 5.21 -32.71
N PRO A 358 29.34 4.07 -33.43
CA PRO A 358 29.99 2.84 -33.00
C PRO A 358 31.52 2.99 -32.98
N PHE A 359 32.16 2.41 -31.99
CA PHE A 359 33.61 2.28 -31.89
C PHE A 359 33.96 0.93 -31.26
N THR A 360 35.13 0.40 -31.59
CA THR A 360 35.69 -0.78 -30.94
C THR A 360 36.63 -0.32 -29.84
N ASP A 361 36.43 -0.78 -28.62
CA ASP A 361 37.34 -0.49 -27.52
C ASP A 361 38.65 -1.30 -27.61
N SER A 362 39.59 -1.04 -26.71
CA SER A 362 40.88 -1.73 -26.66
C SER A 362 40.79 -3.23 -26.37
N GLU A 363 39.63 -3.71 -25.90
CA GLU A 363 39.36 -5.12 -25.61
C GLU A 363 38.65 -5.83 -26.78
N GLY A 364 38.42 -5.12 -27.89
CA GLY A 364 37.74 -5.67 -29.07
C GLY A 364 36.22 -5.66 -28.97
N ASN A 365 35.63 -5.06 -27.92
CA ASN A 365 34.19 -4.99 -27.76
C ASN A 365 33.62 -3.81 -28.54
N LEU A 366 32.52 -4.06 -29.26
CA LEU A 366 31.80 -3.02 -29.98
C LEU A 366 30.91 -2.23 -29.02
N SER A 367 31.16 -0.92 -28.91
CA SER A 367 30.39 0.03 -28.11
C SER A 367 29.98 1.24 -28.95
N SER A 368 29.17 2.16 -28.41
CA SER A 368 28.88 3.42 -29.09
C SER A 368 28.95 4.63 -28.17
N ARG A 369 29.38 5.78 -28.70
CA ARG A 369 29.57 7.04 -27.96
C ARG A 369 28.78 8.18 -28.62
N PRO A 370 28.30 9.17 -27.84
CA PRO A 370 27.45 10.24 -28.36
C PRO A 370 28.21 11.12 -29.36
N VAL A 371 27.55 11.47 -30.47
CA VAL A 371 28.12 12.36 -31.50
C VAL A 371 27.76 13.81 -31.17
N PHE A 372 28.78 14.68 -31.22
CA PHE A 372 28.63 16.12 -31.06
C PHE A 372 29.21 16.85 -32.27
N ARG A 373 28.55 17.94 -32.67
CA ARG A 373 29.03 18.90 -33.67
C ARG A 373 28.90 20.30 -33.07
N ASP A 374 30.00 21.05 -33.02
CA ASP A 374 30.05 22.40 -32.45
C ASP A 374 29.49 22.49 -31.02
N GLY A 375 29.73 21.45 -30.20
CA GLY A 375 29.23 21.36 -28.83
C GLY A 375 27.75 20.97 -28.69
N GLN A 376 27.02 20.81 -29.80
CA GLN A 376 25.62 20.39 -29.81
C GLN A 376 25.48 18.89 -30.13
N PRO A 377 24.55 18.17 -29.48
CA PRO A 377 24.30 16.77 -29.79
C PRO A 377 23.76 16.64 -31.22
N VAL A 378 24.31 15.70 -31.99
CA VAL A 378 23.82 15.41 -33.35
C VAL A 378 22.64 14.44 -33.25
N GLU A 379 21.55 14.71 -33.96
CA GLU A 379 20.39 13.82 -34.02
C GLU A 379 20.47 12.83 -35.19
N SER A 380 19.99 11.60 -34.97
CA SER A 380 19.75 10.61 -36.01
C SER A 380 18.52 11.01 -36.84
N ARG A 381 18.72 11.24 -38.13
CA ARG A 381 17.64 11.63 -39.07
C ARG A 381 16.49 10.62 -39.08
N GLU A 382 16.80 9.33 -39.03
CA GLU A 382 15.78 8.28 -39.02
C GLU A 382 15.01 8.26 -37.69
N ALA A 383 15.70 8.40 -36.55
CA ALA A 383 15.04 8.46 -35.24
C ALA A 383 14.12 9.69 -35.13
N VAL A 384 14.55 10.84 -35.66
CA VAL A 384 13.73 12.07 -35.73
C VAL A 384 12.51 11.86 -36.61
N ALA A 385 12.65 11.27 -37.81
CA ALA A 385 11.51 10.99 -38.68
C ALA A 385 10.49 10.07 -38.00
N ARG A 386 10.96 9.05 -37.25
CA ARG A 386 10.11 8.15 -36.47
C ARG A 386 9.38 8.88 -35.34
N ARG A 387 10.06 9.78 -34.63
CA ARG A 387 9.45 10.65 -33.60
C ARG A 387 8.32 11.49 -34.21
N THR A 388 8.61 12.21 -35.29
CA THR A 388 7.65 13.12 -35.93
C THR A 388 6.41 12.38 -36.43
N ALA A 389 6.59 11.26 -37.14
CA ALA A 389 5.47 10.45 -37.62
C ALA A 389 4.60 9.91 -36.47
N LEU A 390 5.22 9.59 -35.32
CA LEU A 390 4.50 9.13 -34.14
C LEU A 390 3.74 10.28 -33.45
N ILE A 391 4.33 11.47 -33.37
CA ILE A 391 3.66 12.68 -32.87
C ILE A 391 2.43 12.98 -33.72
N GLU A 392 2.57 13.04 -35.05
CA GLU A 392 1.46 13.30 -35.98
C GLU A 392 0.31 12.30 -35.79
N LYS A 393 0.64 11.01 -35.75
CA LYS A 393 -0.35 9.94 -35.55
C LYS A 393 -1.10 10.10 -34.23
N LEU A 394 -0.40 10.35 -33.12
CA LEU A 394 -1.03 10.44 -31.81
C LEU A 394 -1.81 11.76 -31.65
N ALA A 395 -1.28 12.87 -32.18
CA ALA A 395 -1.94 14.17 -32.19
C ALA A 395 -3.23 14.18 -33.04
N SER A 396 -3.38 13.25 -33.99
CA SER A 396 -4.62 13.08 -34.76
C SER A 396 -5.74 12.34 -34.02
N LEU A 397 -5.44 11.68 -32.89
CA LEU A 397 -6.45 10.91 -32.15
C LEU A 397 -7.47 11.83 -31.47
N PRO A 398 -8.71 11.35 -31.27
CA PRO A 398 -9.69 12.07 -30.45
C PRO A 398 -9.17 12.29 -29.02
N PRO A 399 -9.40 13.49 -28.43
CA PRO A 399 -9.03 13.78 -27.05
C PRO A 399 -9.83 12.92 -26.07
N VAL A 400 -9.17 12.40 -25.02
CA VAL A 400 -9.84 11.68 -23.91
C VAL A 400 -9.69 12.52 -22.63
N PRO A 401 -10.69 13.30 -22.20
CA PRO A 401 -10.53 14.24 -21.08
C PRO A 401 -10.21 13.52 -19.76
N GLY A 402 -9.50 14.18 -18.86
CA GLY A 402 -9.17 13.60 -17.55
C GLY A 402 -10.42 13.24 -16.73
N ALA A 403 -10.35 12.17 -15.92
CA ALA A 403 -11.48 11.69 -15.13
C ALA A 403 -12.12 12.78 -14.23
N LEU A 404 -11.30 13.56 -13.52
CA LEU A 404 -11.79 14.65 -12.67
C LEU A 404 -12.48 15.76 -13.49
N ASP A 405 -11.89 16.14 -14.61
CA ASP A 405 -12.45 17.16 -15.48
C ASP A 405 -13.79 16.72 -16.09
N GLN A 406 -13.93 15.44 -16.47
CA GLN A 406 -15.20 14.88 -16.92
C GLN A 406 -16.29 14.99 -15.85
N ILE A 407 -15.97 14.64 -14.59
CA ILE A 407 -16.92 14.73 -13.46
C ILE A 407 -17.30 16.20 -13.21
N VAL A 408 -16.31 17.09 -13.05
CA VAL A 408 -16.56 18.51 -12.75
C VAL A 408 -17.34 19.18 -13.88
N GLN A 409 -17.03 18.88 -15.14
CA GLN A 409 -17.76 19.44 -16.29
C GLN A 409 -19.17 18.88 -16.46
N ARG A 410 -19.43 17.65 -16.01
CA ARG A 410 -20.76 17.04 -16.08
C ARG A 410 -21.68 17.55 -14.98
N PHE A 411 -21.21 17.56 -13.73
CA PHE A 411 -22.04 17.85 -12.56
C PHE A 411 -21.94 19.30 -12.08
N GLY A 412 -20.92 20.03 -12.52
CA GLY A 412 -20.67 21.39 -12.11
C GLY A 412 -19.99 21.48 -10.73
N THR A 413 -19.45 22.65 -10.45
CA THR A 413 -18.72 22.92 -9.22
C THR A 413 -19.63 23.08 -8.02
N ASP A 414 -20.92 23.29 -8.24
CA ASP A 414 -21.92 23.46 -7.18
C ASP A 414 -22.32 22.11 -6.56
N MET A 415 -22.22 21.02 -7.32
CA MET A 415 -22.53 19.66 -6.84
C MET A 415 -21.28 18.87 -6.44
N VAL A 416 -20.11 19.23 -7.00
CA VAL A 416 -18.85 18.49 -6.80
C VAL A 416 -17.96 19.19 -5.78
N ALA A 417 -17.74 18.51 -4.66
CA ALA A 417 -16.71 18.80 -3.69
C ALA A 417 -15.36 18.22 -4.17
N GLU A 418 -14.48 19.09 -4.64
CA GLU A 418 -13.13 18.70 -5.07
C GLU A 418 -12.15 18.79 -3.90
N VAL A 419 -11.62 17.66 -3.44
CA VAL A 419 -10.60 17.57 -2.38
C VAL A 419 -9.31 16.98 -2.96
N THR A 420 -8.63 17.76 -3.79
CA THR A 420 -7.42 17.35 -4.50
C THR A 420 -6.27 18.34 -4.31
N GLY A 421 -5.06 17.95 -4.73
CA GLY A 421 -3.88 18.83 -4.73
C GLY A 421 -3.99 20.03 -5.67
N ARG A 422 -4.88 19.98 -6.68
CA ARG A 422 -4.94 20.97 -7.76
C ARG A 422 -5.11 22.40 -7.26
N SER A 423 -4.15 23.26 -7.59
CA SER A 423 -4.33 24.72 -7.42
C SER A 423 -5.31 25.34 -8.41
N ARG A 424 -5.68 24.62 -9.49
CA ARG A 424 -6.56 25.10 -10.57
C ARG A 424 -7.43 23.97 -11.12
N ARG A 425 -8.62 24.29 -11.60
CA ARG A 425 -9.54 23.35 -12.24
C ARG A 425 -10.09 23.90 -13.55
N ILE A 426 -10.59 23.02 -14.41
CA ILE A 426 -11.20 23.38 -15.69
C ILE A 426 -12.70 23.22 -15.57
N VAL A 427 -13.42 24.33 -15.74
CA VAL A 427 -14.88 24.38 -15.66
C VAL A 427 -15.47 24.69 -17.02
N ARG A 428 -16.70 24.23 -17.23
CA ARG A 428 -17.48 24.57 -18.43
C ARG A 428 -18.41 25.74 -18.13
N LYS A 429 -18.30 26.82 -18.91
CA LYS A 429 -19.22 27.97 -18.87
C LYS A 429 -19.84 28.14 -20.27
N GLY A 430 -21.09 27.68 -20.41
CA GLY A 430 -21.73 27.56 -21.73
C GLY A 430 -20.98 26.54 -22.60
N GLU A 431 -20.55 26.96 -23.79
CA GLU A 431 -19.75 26.12 -24.71
C GLU A 431 -18.23 26.22 -24.47
N ARG A 432 -17.77 27.11 -23.58
CA ARG A 432 -16.33 27.36 -23.37
C ARG A 432 -15.79 26.63 -22.15
N LEU A 433 -14.52 26.26 -22.21
CA LEU A 433 -13.76 25.76 -21.07
C LEU A 433 -12.92 26.90 -20.49
N MET A 434 -12.98 27.08 -19.18
CA MET A 434 -12.26 28.13 -18.46
C MET A 434 -11.47 27.54 -17.31
N VAL A 435 -10.32 28.15 -17.00
CA VAL A 435 -9.51 27.79 -15.84
C VAL A 435 -9.96 28.62 -14.64
N GLU A 436 -10.31 27.96 -13.54
CA GLU A 436 -10.59 28.59 -12.25
C GLU A 436 -9.49 28.27 -11.25
N GLY A 437 -9.02 29.29 -10.54
CA GLY A 437 -8.11 29.13 -9.41
C GLY A 437 -8.85 28.57 -8.20
N ARG A 438 -8.20 27.67 -7.47
CA ARG A 438 -8.67 27.15 -6.18
C ARG A 438 -7.86 27.82 -5.08
N ALA A 439 -8.55 28.27 -4.02
CA ALA A 439 -7.88 28.80 -2.84
C ALA A 439 -7.06 27.71 -2.13
N THR A 440 -6.02 28.09 -1.40
CA THR A 440 -5.22 27.14 -0.60
C THR A 440 -6.08 26.40 0.45
N SER A 441 -7.12 27.06 0.97
CA SER A 441 -8.11 26.49 1.88
C SER A 441 -9.28 25.77 1.19
N ALA A 442 -9.28 25.65 -0.15
CA ALA A 442 -10.41 25.09 -0.89
C ALA A 442 -10.77 23.68 -0.42
N ASN A 443 -9.79 22.83 -0.14
CA ASN A 443 -10.05 21.47 0.34
C ASN A 443 -10.89 21.44 1.64
N LEU A 444 -10.70 22.42 2.54
CA LEU A 444 -11.50 22.53 3.75
C LEU A 444 -12.94 22.94 3.44
N ALA A 445 -13.10 24.02 2.67
CA ALA A 445 -14.42 24.50 2.29
C ALA A 445 -15.23 23.47 1.50
N GLU A 446 -14.57 22.74 0.59
CA GLU A 446 -15.17 21.68 -0.23
C GLU A 446 -15.58 20.47 0.63
N THR A 447 -14.74 20.08 1.61
CA THR A 447 -15.10 19.03 2.58
C THR A 447 -16.31 19.44 3.41
N GLN A 448 -16.31 20.67 3.93
CA GLN A 448 -17.40 21.18 4.76
C GLN A 448 -18.70 21.26 3.96
N ALA A 449 -18.66 21.77 2.73
CA ALA A 449 -19.83 21.84 1.86
C ALA A 449 -20.41 20.45 1.54
N PHE A 450 -19.58 19.41 1.44
CA PHE A 450 -20.07 18.05 1.33
C PHE A 450 -20.74 17.56 2.63
N MET A 451 -20.10 17.77 3.79
CA MET A 451 -20.65 17.36 5.08
C MET A 451 -21.92 18.12 5.47
N ASP A 452 -22.06 19.37 5.03
CA ASP A 452 -23.24 20.23 5.25
C ASP A 452 -24.39 19.96 4.26
N ASP A 453 -24.27 18.93 3.43
CA ASP A 453 -25.25 18.55 2.40
C ASP A 453 -25.47 19.61 1.31
N VAL A 454 -24.57 20.58 1.19
CA VAL A 454 -24.55 21.56 0.09
C VAL A 454 -24.10 20.90 -1.21
N LYS A 455 -23.14 19.96 -1.12
CA LYS A 455 -22.61 19.19 -2.24
C LYS A 455 -22.81 17.70 -2.00
N ARG A 456 -23.22 16.96 -3.04
CA ARG A 456 -23.52 15.51 -2.92
C ARG A 456 -22.52 14.58 -3.59
N ILE A 457 -21.54 15.14 -4.30
CA ILE A 457 -20.45 14.38 -4.90
C ILE A 457 -19.13 14.85 -4.30
N LEU A 458 -18.37 13.97 -3.66
CA LEU A 458 -17.01 14.27 -3.21
C LEU A 458 -16.01 13.51 -4.08
N VAL A 459 -15.02 14.21 -4.62
CA VAL A 459 -13.91 13.60 -5.36
C VAL A 459 -12.60 13.96 -4.67
N PHE A 460 -11.83 12.94 -4.29
CA PHE A 460 -10.54 13.12 -3.62
C PHE A 460 -9.42 12.32 -4.26
N SER A 461 -8.19 12.80 -4.11
CA SER A 461 -6.97 12.06 -4.48
C SER A 461 -6.20 11.62 -3.25
N ASP A 462 -5.10 10.87 -3.39
CA ASP A 462 -4.24 10.50 -2.25
C ASP A 462 -3.78 11.72 -1.41
N ALA A 463 -3.65 12.90 -2.03
CA ALA A 463 -3.35 14.16 -1.33
C ALA A 463 -4.54 14.68 -0.48
N GLY A 464 -5.77 14.31 -0.83
CA GLY A 464 -6.99 14.64 -0.08
C GLY A 464 -7.52 13.50 0.80
N GLY A 465 -7.11 12.26 0.58
CA GLY A 465 -7.64 11.08 1.28
C GLY A 465 -7.10 10.87 2.69
N THR A 466 -6.22 11.74 3.17
CA THR A 466 -5.47 11.49 4.38
C THR A 466 -6.02 12.29 5.56
N GLY A 467 -6.65 11.57 6.48
CA GLY A 467 -7.07 12.01 7.82
C GLY A 467 -8.39 12.79 7.92
N ARG A 468 -9.13 12.99 6.82
CA ARG A 468 -10.50 13.53 6.84
C ARG A 468 -11.52 12.40 6.76
N SER A 469 -12.54 12.45 7.61
CA SER A 469 -13.67 11.52 7.52
C SER A 469 -14.65 12.01 6.46
N TYR A 470 -14.94 11.16 5.48
CA TYR A 470 -16.02 11.36 4.49
C TYR A 470 -17.23 10.46 4.76
N HIS A 471 -17.20 9.72 5.87
CA HIS A 471 -18.30 8.88 6.29
C HIS A 471 -19.53 9.71 6.63
N ALA A 472 -20.70 9.10 6.54
CA ALA A 472 -21.89 9.70 7.13
C ALA A 472 -21.67 9.81 8.65
N GLU A 473 -21.82 11.02 9.18
CA GLU A 473 -21.68 11.31 10.60
C GLU A 473 -23.04 11.78 11.12
N LEU A 474 -23.47 11.28 12.29
CA LEU A 474 -24.77 11.65 12.87
C LEU A 474 -24.86 13.13 13.26
N SER A 475 -23.72 13.77 13.49
CA SER A 475 -23.62 15.20 13.84
C SER A 475 -23.65 16.11 12.61
N ALA A 476 -23.45 15.56 11.41
CA ALA A 476 -23.38 16.31 10.17
C ALA A 476 -24.75 16.32 9.46
N PRO A 477 -25.14 17.42 8.78
CA PRO A 477 -26.38 17.46 8.00
C PRO A 477 -26.47 16.37 6.93
N ASN A 478 -25.35 16.10 6.24
CA ASN A 478 -25.32 15.08 5.19
C ASN A 478 -25.26 13.67 5.79
N THR A 479 -26.41 13.06 6.01
CA THR A 479 -26.55 11.69 6.54
C THR A 479 -26.90 10.64 5.47
N HIS A 480 -26.92 11.04 4.19
CA HIS A 480 -27.25 10.15 3.08
C HIS A 480 -26.33 8.93 3.01
N LEU A 481 -26.85 7.80 2.52
CA LEU A 481 -26.04 6.61 2.26
C LEU A 481 -24.84 6.96 1.37
N ARG A 482 -23.65 6.46 1.74
CA ARG A 482 -22.40 6.73 1.04
C ARG A 482 -22.11 5.63 0.03
N VAL A 483 -22.09 5.99 -1.25
CA VAL A 483 -21.57 5.11 -2.31
C VAL A 483 -20.11 5.47 -2.54
N ALA A 484 -19.22 4.63 -2.04
CA ALA A 484 -17.77 4.83 -2.14
C ALA A 484 -17.22 4.11 -3.38
N GLY A 485 -16.67 4.88 -4.33
CA GLY A 485 -16.07 4.37 -5.55
C GLY A 485 -14.57 4.60 -5.59
N LEU A 486 -13.81 3.61 -6.07
CA LEU A 486 -12.38 3.76 -6.31
C LEU A 486 -12.05 3.53 -7.79
N LEU A 487 -11.56 4.57 -8.45
CA LEU A 487 -11.18 4.49 -9.86
C LEU A 487 -9.73 3.98 -10.01
N LEU A 488 -9.54 2.67 -9.89
CA LEU A 488 -8.22 2.05 -9.99
C LEU A 488 -7.76 1.82 -11.43
N PRO A 489 -6.49 2.15 -11.72
CA PRO A 489 -5.74 1.44 -12.73
C PRO A 489 -5.18 0.16 -12.07
N ILE A 490 -5.72 -1.01 -12.43
CA ILE A 490 -5.56 -2.30 -11.72
C ILE A 490 -4.08 -2.77 -11.62
N TRP A 491 -3.23 -2.32 -12.54
CA TRP A 491 -1.83 -2.74 -12.68
C TRP A 491 -0.88 -2.45 -11.50
N LYS A 492 -1.17 -1.49 -10.60
CA LYS A 492 -0.30 -1.12 -9.47
C LYS A 492 -0.34 -2.14 -8.33
N ARG A 493 -1.26 -3.10 -8.39
CA ARG A 493 -1.44 -4.16 -7.39
C ARG A 493 -0.92 -5.52 -7.86
N LEU A 494 -0.20 -5.59 -8.99
CA LEU A 494 0.47 -6.82 -9.37
C LEU A 494 1.61 -7.11 -8.38
N PRO A 495 1.66 -8.31 -7.78
CA PRO A 495 2.75 -8.68 -6.89
C PRO A 495 4.09 -8.67 -7.64
N ASN A 496 5.16 -8.38 -6.90
CA ASN A 496 6.53 -8.34 -7.44
C ASN A 496 6.96 -9.72 -7.94
N GLU A 497 6.45 -10.79 -7.30
CA GLU A 497 6.61 -12.16 -7.77
C GLU A 497 5.53 -12.49 -8.82
N SER A 498 5.98 -12.83 -10.04
CA SER A 498 5.10 -13.21 -11.17
C SER A 498 4.18 -12.08 -11.68
N SER A 499 4.73 -10.90 -11.98
CA SER A 499 3.99 -9.78 -12.62
C SER A 499 3.54 -10.04 -14.06
N ARG A 500 3.74 -11.26 -14.58
CA ARG A 500 3.36 -11.64 -15.94
C ARG A 500 1.86 -11.92 -16.01
N VAL A 501 1.20 -11.19 -16.90
CA VAL A 501 -0.20 -11.40 -17.25
C VAL A 501 -0.25 -12.23 -18.53
N TYR A 502 -0.97 -13.34 -18.47
CA TYR A 502 -1.20 -14.26 -19.58
C TYR A 502 -2.57 -13.96 -20.19
N ARG A 503 -2.62 -13.99 -21.51
CA ARG A 503 -3.88 -14.11 -22.25
C ARG A 503 -4.01 -15.57 -22.65
N LEU A 504 -5.06 -16.21 -22.16
CA LEU A 504 -5.43 -17.57 -22.53
C LEU A 504 -6.62 -17.46 -23.47
N GLN A 505 -6.62 -18.29 -24.50
CA GLN A 505 -7.81 -18.54 -25.31
C GLN A 505 -8.19 -19.99 -25.10
N THR A 506 -9.39 -20.22 -24.61
CA THR A 506 -9.98 -21.56 -24.46
C THR A 506 -10.35 -22.12 -25.82
N ASP A 507 -10.60 -23.44 -25.89
CA ASP A 507 -10.93 -24.13 -27.14
C ASP A 507 -12.26 -23.66 -27.76
N ASP A 508 -13.17 -23.12 -26.96
CA ASP A 508 -14.43 -22.50 -27.38
C ASP A 508 -14.27 -21.02 -27.80
N GLY A 509 -13.05 -20.48 -27.74
CA GLY A 509 -12.72 -19.13 -28.19
C GLY A 509 -12.86 -18.03 -27.15
N GLU A 510 -13.22 -18.35 -25.91
CA GLU A 510 -13.22 -17.40 -24.79
C GLU A 510 -11.80 -16.89 -24.54
N ARG A 511 -11.63 -15.57 -24.37
CA ARG A 511 -10.34 -14.94 -24.12
C ARG A 511 -10.26 -14.46 -22.69
N ILE A 512 -9.48 -15.19 -21.88
CA ILE A 512 -9.29 -14.91 -20.47
C ILE A 512 -7.96 -14.20 -20.28
N ILE A 513 -7.94 -13.15 -19.46
CA ILE A 513 -6.72 -12.47 -19.04
C ILE A 513 -6.51 -12.80 -17.56
N GLY A 514 -5.39 -13.45 -17.25
CA GLY A 514 -5.10 -13.91 -15.89
C GLY A 514 -3.62 -13.86 -15.58
N ARG A 515 -3.27 -14.02 -14.31
CA ARG A 515 -1.88 -14.25 -13.89
C ARG A 515 -1.73 -15.71 -13.48
N ARG A 516 -0.58 -16.30 -13.77
CA ARG A 516 -0.26 -17.62 -13.22
C ARG A 516 -0.02 -17.44 -11.73
N VAL A 517 -0.96 -17.94 -10.93
CA VAL A 517 -0.81 -18.09 -9.49
C VAL A 517 -0.32 -19.50 -9.17
N SER A 518 0.39 -19.69 -8.07
CA SER A 518 0.73 -21.03 -7.60
C SER A 518 -0.55 -21.79 -7.23
N ALA A 519 -0.53 -23.12 -7.31
CA ALA A 519 -1.66 -23.95 -6.88
C ALA A 519 -2.08 -23.65 -5.43
N ALA A 520 -1.12 -23.33 -4.55
CA ALA A 520 -1.38 -22.90 -3.18
C ALA A 520 -2.15 -21.57 -3.08
N ARG A 521 -1.83 -20.58 -3.94
CA ARG A 521 -2.54 -19.30 -3.97
C ARG A 521 -3.92 -19.41 -4.63
N ALA A 522 -4.06 -20.29 -5.63
CA ALA A 522 -5.36 -20.63 -6.19
C ALA A 522 -6.24 -21.33 -5.13
N ALA A 523 -5.69 -22.30 -4.41
CA ALA A 523 -6.37 -23.00 -3.33
C ALA A 523 -6.83 -22.04 -2.22
N GLY A 524 -5.95 -21.13 -1.77
CA GLY A 524 -6.32 -20.13 -0.76
C GLY A 524 -7.39 -19.11 -1.23
N ALA A 525 -7.44 -18.81 -2.53
CA ALA A 525 -8.48 -17.94 -3.10
C ALA A 525 -9.82 -18.66 -3.31
N LEU A 526 -9.80 -19.99 -3.49
CA LEU A 526 -10.97 -20.86 -3.63
C LEU A 526 -11.46 -21.42 -2.29
N ALA A 527 -10.68 -21.28 -1.21
CA ALA A 527 -10.94 -21.82 0.11
C ALA A 527 -11.93 -20.99 0.96
N THR A 528 -12.98 -20.41 0.35
CA THR A 528 -14.15 -19.92 1.11
C THR A 528 -15.05 -21.07 1.58
N GLY A 529 -14.45 -22.21 1.95
CA GLY A 529 -15.11 -23.40 2.45
C GLY A 529 -14.09 -24.33 3.11
N VAL A 530 -14.30 -24.64 4.39
CA VAL A 530 -13.48 -25.55 5.20
C VAL A 530 -13.47 -26.94 4.55
N SER A 531 -12.31 -27.43 4.11
CA SER A 531 -12.17 -28.83 3.68
C SER A 531 -12.06 -29.75 4.90
N THR A 532 -13.06 -30.57 5.17
CA THR A 532 -13.06 -31.58 6.25
C THR A 532 -12.55 -32.92 5.75
N LEU A 533 -11.24 -33.17 5.81
CA LEU A 533 -10.69 -34.52 5.63
C LEU A 533 -10.89 -35.31 6.93
N THR A 534 -11.48 -36.51 6.89
CA THR A 534 -11.65 -37.32 8.10
C THR A 534 -10.29 -37.90 8.55
N ALA A 535 -10.12 -38.19 9.85
CA ALA A 535 -8.88 -38.76 10.37
C ALA A 535 -8.55 -40.14 9.74
N GLN A 536 -9.57 -40.90 9.33
CA GLN A 536 -9.39 -42.18 8.63
C GLN A 536 -8.84 -41.97 7.22
N ASP A 537 -9.36 -41.00 6.48
CA ASP A 537 -8.90 -40.67 5.13
C ASP A 537 -7.49 -40.06 5.16
N ALA A 538 -7.22 -39.22 6.18
CA ALA A 538 -5.90 -38.69 6.47
C ALA A 538 -4.88 -39.82 6.70
N PHE A 539 -5.24 -40.82 7.51
CA PHE A 539 -4.38 -41.95 7.82
C PHE A 539 -4.12 -42.82 6.58
N ASN A 540 -5.17 -43.14 5.82
CA ASN A 540 -5.06 -43.92 4.59
C ASN A 540 -4.19 -43.20 3.54
N GLY A 541 -4.34 -41.88 3.39
CA GLY A 541 -3.54 -41.06 2.49
C GLY A 541 -2.06 -41.02 2.87
N LEU A 542 -1.76 -40.88 4.17
CA LEU A 542 -0.40 -40.92 4.71
C LEU A 542 0.22 -42.32 4.55
N ALA A 543 -0.50 -43.40 4.87
CA ALA A 543 -0.04 -44.77 4.70
C ALA A 543 0.24 -45.11 3.22
N GLY A 544 -0.58 -44.58 2.31
CA GLY A 544 -0.41 -44.67 0.86
C GLY A 544 0.86 -43.98 0.33
N GLY A 545 1.43 -43.03 1.09
CA GLY A 545 2.73 -42.41 0.82
C GLY A 545 2.74 -41.35 -0.28
N ARG A 546 1.58 -41.06 -0.88
CA ARG A 546 1.40 -39.95 -1.82
C ARG A 546 0.97 -38.66 -1.12
N THR A 547 0.50 -38.74 0.12
CA THR A 547 -0.05 -37.60 0.86
C THR A 547 0.90 -37.15 1.96
N MET A 548 1.02 -35.85 2.14
CA MET A 548 1.67 -35.17 3.26
C MET A 548 0.70 -34.14 3.83
N LEU A 549 0.62 -34.06 5.16
CA LEU A 549 -0.26 -33.13 5.86
C LEU A 549 0.58 -32.09 6.58
N ASP A 550 0.31 -30.83 6.29
CA ASP A 550 0.87 -29.70 7.02
C ASP A 550 -0.14 -29.24 8.07
N LEU A 551 0.32 -29.17 9.31
CA LEU A 551 -0.44 -28.78 10.49
C LEU A 551 0.14 -27.46 11.05
N PRO A 552 -0.60 -26.74 11.89
CA PRO A 552 -0.13 -25.51 12.54
C PRO A 552 1.16 -25.73 13.32
N GLU A 553 1.86 -24.64 13.64
CA GLU A 553 3.11 -24.65 14.44
C GLU A 553 4.28 -25.38 13.74
N GLY A 554 4.28 -25.45 12.40
CA GLY A 554 5.36 -26.07 11.61
C GLY A 554 5.39 -27.60 11.67
N LEU A 555 4.29 -28.21 12.13
CA LEU A 555 4.15 -29.65 12.22
C LEU A 555 3.83 -30.26 10.85
N HIS A 556 4.52 -31.33 10.49
CA HIS A 556 4.27 -32.05 9.24
C HIS A 556 4.14 -33.55 9.47
N LEU A 557 3.12 -34.17 8.89
CA LEU A 557 2.94 -35.61 8.85
C LEU A 557 3.22 -36.14 7.46
N ARG A 558 4.07 -37.15 7.36
CA ARG A 558 4.37 -37.82 6.08
C ARG A 558 4.81 -39.26 6.27
N ARG A 559 4.70 -40.06 5.20
CA ARG A 559 5.32 -41.39 5.16
C ARG A 559 6.82 -41.29 4.96
N VAL A 560 7.57 -41.98 5.80
CA VAL A 560 9.02 -42.16 5.68
C VAL A 560 9.39 -43.62 5.73
N ARG A 561 10.49 -43.98 5.07
CA ARG A 561 11.08 -45.32 5.19
C ARG A 561 12.19 -45.27 6.21
N VAL A 562 12.10 -46.10 7.24
CA VAL A 562 13.04 -46.14 8.37
C VAL A 562 13.33 -47.59 8.70
N MET A 563 14.60 -47.99 8.69
CA MET A 563 15.05 -49.37 8.95
C MET A 563 14.27 -50.43 8.15
N GLY A 564 14.05 -50.16 6.86
CA GLY A 564 13.38 -51.08 5.94
C GLY A 564 11.85 -51.01 5.93
N ALA A 565 11.21 -50.44 6.96
CA ALA A 565 9.75 -50.34 7.10
C ALA A 565 9.18 -48.94 6.77
N ASN A 566 7.95 -48.88 6.27
CA ASN A 566 7.22 -47.63 6.09
C ASN A 566 6.60 -47.19 7.42
N ARG A 567 6.82 -45.92 7.81
CA ARG A 567 6.28 -45.32 9.04
C ARG A 567 5.68 -43.96 8.73
N ILE A 568 4.74 -43.50 9.55
CA ILE A 568 4.19 -42.14 9.46
C ILE A 568 4.92 -41.29 10.50
N GLU A 569 5.73 -40.34 10.06
CA GLU A 569 6.52 -39.46 10.91
C GLU A 569 5.84 -38.11 11.09
N LEU A 570 5.81 -37.63 12.33
CA LEU A 570 5.53 -36.25 12.67
C LEU A 570 6.86 -35.50 12.84
N SER A 571 7.09 -34.49 12.01
CA SER A 571 8.27 -33.60 12.08
C SER A 571 7.86 -32.17 12.45
N GLY A 572 8.82 -31.39 12.97
CA GLY A 572 8.59 -29.98 13.36
C GLY A 572 8.13 -29.77 14.80
N PHE A 573 8.02 -30.85 15.60
CA PHE A 573 7.66 -30.75 17.02
C PHE A 573 8.83 -30.21 17.86
N THR A 574 8.51 -29.44 18.91
CA THR A 574 9.47 -28.96 19.92
C THR A 574 9.55 -29.91 21.12
N ASP A 575 10.57 -29.77 21.96
CA ASP A 575 10.74 -30.62 23.15
C ASP A 575 9.58 -30.51 24.15
N THR A 576 8.94 -29.35 24.26
CA THR A 576 7.76 -29.14 25.12
C THR A 576 6.52 -29.88 24.61
N MET A 577 6.42 -30.11 23.29
CA MET A 577 5.31 -30.87 22.69
C MET A 577 5.44 -32.38 22.90
N ARG A 578 6.67 -32.88 23.12
CA ARG A 578 7.00 -34.30 23.17
C ARG A 578 6.16 -35.09 24.19
N VAL A 579 6.02 -34.56 25.40
CA VAL A 579 5.27 -35.20 26.50
C VAL A 579 3.80 -35.36 26.11
N ARG A 580 3.21 -34.31 25.53
CA ARG A 580 1.80 -34.29 25.11
C ARG A 580 1.53 -35.18 23.90
N LEU A 581 2.40 -35.17 22.90
CA LEU A 581 2.28 -36.03 21.72
C LEU A 581 2.44 -37.52 22.10
N THR A 582 3.30 -37.83 23.06
CA THR A 582 3.40 -39.18 23.61
C THR A 582 2.11 -39.59 24.33
N ALA A 583 1.48 -38.68 25.09
CA ALA A 583 0.18 -38.93 25.72
C ALA A 583 -0.98 -39.13 24.72
N TYR A 584 -0.85 -38.61 23.48
CA TYR A 584 -1.81 -38.88 22.41
C TYR A 584 -1.66 -40.27 21.79
N GLY A 585 -0.52 -40.94 22.02
CA GLY A 585 -0.21 -42.27 21.52
C GLY A 585 0.88 -42.31 20.44
N LEU A 586 1.58 -41.19 20.19
CA LEU A 586 2.78 -41.22 19.35
C LEU A 586 3.95 -41.83 20.14
N PHE A 587 4.82 -42.54 19.45
CA PHE A 587 6.06 -43.05 20.04
C PHE A 587 7.27 -42.38 19.38
N HIS A 588 8.39 -42.32 20.10
CA HIS A 588 9.60 -41.67 19.61
C HIS A 588 10.80 -42.60 19.74
N GLU A 589 11.72 -42.49 18.79
CA GLU A 589 12.96 -43.25 18.73
C GLU A 589 14.12 -42.31 18.38
N ILE A 590 15.34 -42.61 18.84
CA ILE A 590 16.54 -41.92 18.40
C ILE A 590 17.12 -42.67 17.21
N ILE A 591 17.16 -42.03 16.04
CA ILE A 591 17.63 -42.63 14.78
C ILE A 591 18.61 -41.66 14.14
N SER A 592 19.83 -42.13 13.85
CA SER A 592 20.91 -41.29 13.34
C SER A 592 21.15 -40.04 14.21
N TRP A 593 21.22 -40.24 15.54
CA TRP A 593 21.45 -39.20 16.55
C TRP A 593 20.36 -38.13 16.67
N LYS A 594 19.22 -38.30 15.99
CA LYS A 594 18.08 -37.37 16.06
C LYS A 594 16.87 -38.06 16.66
N LEU A 595 16.16 -37.37 17.55
CA LEU A 595 14.85 -37.83 18.01
C LEU A 595 13.83 -37.69 16.89
N ARG A 596 13.11 -38.77 16.59
CA ARG A 596 12.04 -38.82 15.60
C ARG A 596 10.78 -39.37 16.23
N MET A 597 9.63 -38.86 15.82
CA MET A 597 8.34 -39.20 16.42
C MET A 597 7.39 -39.76 15.35
N PHE A 598 6.67 -40.82 15.69
CA PHE A 598 5.89 -41.60 14.75
C PHE A 598 4.47 -41.86 15.26
N VAL A 599 3.53 -41.88 14.32
CA VAL A 599 2.16 -42.36 14.54
C VAL A 599 2.16 -43.89 14.41
N PRO A 600 1.50 -44.64 15.31
CA PRO A 600 1.30 -46.08 15.14
C PRO A 600 0.70 -46.42 13.77
N THR A 601 1.18 -47.48 13.15
CA THR A 601 0.71 -47.94 11.83
C THR A 601 -0.32 -49.07 11.91
N ASP A 602 -0.66 -49.48 13.13
CA ASP A 602 -1.69 -50.48 13.43
C ASP A 602 -3.10 -49.84 13.50
N ALA A 603 -4.09 -50.60 13.94
CA ALA A 603 -5.48 -50.15 14.06
C ALA A 603 -5.69 -48.96 15.02
N SER A 604 -4.73 -48.64 15.89
CA SER A 604 -4.79 -47.46 16.77
C SER A 604 -4.39 -46.16 16.06
N GLY A 605 -3.70 -46.25 14.93
CA GLY A 605 -3.16 -45.11 14.18
C GLY A 605 -4.17 -44.03 13.80
N PRO A 606 -5.34 -44.36 13.22
CA PRO A 606 -6.38 -43.38 12.90
C PRO A 606 -6.91 -42.62 14.14
N ALA A 607 -7.04 -43.29 15.28
CA ALA A 607 -7.51 -42.67 16.53
C ALA A 607 -6.45 -41.74 17.14
N VAL A 608 -5.17 -42.10 17.05
CA VAL A 608 -4.06 -41.21 17.43
C VAL A 608 -4.04 -39.99 16.50
N LEU A 609 -4.20 -40.19 15.20
CA LEU A 609 -4.24 -39.12 14.21
C LEU A 609 -5.44 -38.18 14.40
N ALA A 610 -6.60 -38.70 14.80
CA ALA A 610 -7.77 -37.90 15.13
C ALA A 610 -7.48 -36.90 16.26
N LYS A 611 -6.81 -37.33 17.34
CA LYS A 611 -6.41 -36.46 18.45
C LYS A 611 -5.42 -35.37 18.01
N ILE A 612 -4.51 -35.71 17.08
CA ILE A 612 -3.59 -34.73 16.49
C ILE A 612 -4.37 -33.69 15.68
N ILE A 613 -5.25 -34.12 14.77
CA ILE A 613 -6.01 -33.25 13.87
C ILE A 613 -7.03 -32.38 14.64
N GLU A 614 -7.65 -32.92 15.68
CA GLU A 614 -8.57 -32.16 16.55
C GLU A 614 -7.85 -30.98 17.23
N ARG A 615 -6.61 -31.19 17.69
CA ARG A 615 -5.82 -30.14 18.34
C ARG A 615 -5.09 -29.25 17.35
N HIS A 616 -4.66 -29.81 16.22
CA HIS A 616 -3.86 -29.19 15.16
C HIS A 616 -4.57 -29.43 13.81
N PRO A 617 -5.60 -28.64 13.47
CA PRO A 617 -6.40 -28.85 12.26
C PRO A 617 -5.54 -28.79 11.00
N ILE A 618 -5.84 -29.64 10.01
CA ILE A 618 -5.05 -29.70 8.76
C ILE A 618 -5.08 -28.33 8.07
N GLN A 619 -3.90 -27.73 7.86
CA GLN A 619 -3.76 -26.45 7.15
C GLN A 619 -3.60 -26.66 5.65
N ARG A 620 -2.90 -27.71 5.25
CA ARG A 620 -2.63 -28.02 3.85
C ARG A 620 -2.42 -29.52 3.66
N ILE A 621 -2.92 -30.03 2.54
CA ILE A 621 -2.65 -31.37 2.05
C ILE A 621 -1.75 -31.21 0.81
N SER A 622 -0.59 -31.85 0.82
CA SER A 622 0.36 -31.83 -0.30
C SER A 622 0.57 -33.24 -0.83
N GLU A 623 0.71 -33.36 -2.15
CA GLU A 623 1.09 -34.62 -2.77
C GLU A 623 2.61 -34.68 -2.98
N ARG A 624 3.17 -35.88 -2.79
CA ARG A 624 4.58 -36.12 -3.11
C ARG A 624 4.72 -36.30 -4.62
N GLU A 625 5.42 -35.38 -5.30
CA GLU A 625 5.87 -35.61 -6.67
C GLU A 625 6.69 -36.90 -6.73
N ALA A 626 6.34 -37.78 -7.67
CA ALA A 626 7.16 -38.94 -7.99
C ALA A 626 8.54 -38.43 -8.38
N SER A 627 9.55 -38.81 -7.58
CA SER A 627 10.97 -38.55 -7.86
C SER A 627 11.39 -39.31 -9.11
#